data_AF-A0A6A6LVG1-F1
#
_entry.id   AF-A0A6A6LVG1-F1
#
_cell.length_a   1.000
_cell.length_b   1.000
_cell.length_c   1.000
_cell.angle_alpha   90.00
_cell.angle_beta   90.00
_cell.angle_gamma   90.00
#
_symmetry.space_group_name_H-M   'P 1'
#
loop_
_entity.id
_entity.type
_entity.pdbx_description
1 polymer ?
#
loop_
_entity_poly.entity_id
_entity_poly.type
_entity_poly.pdbx_seq_one_letter_code
_entity_poly.pdbx_strand_id
1 'polypeptide(L)'
;MSNVNGNGNGNIKPKIVNGDFGYVLEDVPHLTDYIPDLPTYSNPLQDNPAYSVVKQYFVHVDDTVPQKIVVHKDGPRGIHFRRAGPRQKVYFESDEVHACIVTCGGLCPGLNTVIRELVCGLHHMYGVKRVLGIDGGYRGFYARNTINLTPKVVNDIHKRGGTILGTSRGGHDTAKIVDSIQDRGINQVYIIGGDGTQKGASVIFEEIRRRGLKVAVAGIPKTIDNDIPVIDKSFGFDTAVEEAQRAINAAHVEAESIENGIGLVKLMGRNSGFIAMYATLASRDVDCCLIPESPFYLEGEGGLFDYIEKRLKENGHMVIVIAEGAGQELLSQTIQSTQQDASGNKLLQDVGLWISQRIKDYFSKQKKMTINLKYIDPTYMIRAIPSNASDNVYCTLLAQSVLHGAMAGYTGFTSGLVNGRQTYIPFYRIIEKQNKVVITDRMWARLLSSTNQPSFWSAKDCIEDKKEDIAKVKEEEEPENRLMDNGNCASDIVAKKEINDIMSQDGGKRMGLNFKRVTFILMVNKQGQTRLAQYYEWLTLEERRALEGEIVRKCLARTEQQCSFVEHRNYKIVYRRYASLFFLVGVDNDENELAILEFIHLLVETMDRHLAMW
;
A
#
# COMPACT_ATOMS: atom_id res chain seq x y z
N MET A 1 -35.29 25.69 -6.65
CA MET A 1 -36.28 25.94 -5.57
C MET A 1 -35.87 25.13 -4.36
N SER A 2 -35.92 25.81 -3.22
CA SER A 2 -35.40 25.50 -1.90
C SER A 2 -35.86 24.16 -1.30
N ASN A 3 -34.94 23.46 -0.66
CA ASN A 3 -35.23 22.70 0.56
C ASN A 3 -34.09 22.93 1.56
N VAL A 4 -34.26 23.99 2.36
CA VAL A 4 -33.58 24.14 3.65
C VAL A 4 -34.42 23.37 4.65
N ASN A 5 -33.93 22.21 5.08
CA ASN A 5 -34.42 21.56 6.29
C ASN A 5 -33.23 21.42 7.24
N GLY A 6 -33.22 22.28 8.25
CA GLY A 6 -32.40 22.11 9.43
C GLY A 6 -32.89 20.89 10.20
N ASN A 7 -32.00 19.93 10.39
CA ASN A 7 -32.11 18.96 11.47
C ASN A 7 -30.69 18.67 11.98
N GLY A 8 -30.50 18.91 13.27
CA GLY A 8 -29.22 18.79 13.97
C GLY A 8 -28.77 17.34 14.08
N ASN A 9 -27.91 16.93 13.16
CA ASN A 9 -26.89 15.90 13.33
C ASN A 9 -25.78 16.18 12.31
N GLY A 10 -24.73 16.86 12.77
CA GLY A 10 -23.72 17.54 11.94
C GLY A 10 -22.69 16.65 11.26
N ASN A 11 -23.10 15.53 10.65
CA ASN A 11 -22.23 14.79 9.73
C ASN A 11 -22.46 15.29 8.29
N ILE A 12 -21.38 15.72 7.63
CA ILE A 12 -21.38 16.03 6.20
C ILE A 12 -21.90 14.83 5.41
N LYS A 13 -22.83 15.08 4.48
CA LYS A 13 -23.08 14.15 3.38
C LYS A 13 -21.91 14.24 2.39
N PRO A 14 -21.21 13.12 2.11
CA PRO A 14 -20.13 13.09 1.13
C PRO A 14 -20.55 13.73 -0.20
N LYS A 15 -19.64 14.48 -0.83
CA LYS A 15 -19.87 15.08 -2.16
C LYS A 15 -19.68 14.00 -3.21
N ILE A 16 -20.75 13.26 -3.49
CA ILE A 16 -20.74 12.14 -4.44
C ILE A 16 -21.39 12.59 -5.75
N VAL A 17 -20.70 12.35 -6.86
CA VAL A 17 -21.24 12.55 -8.22
C VAL A 17 -21.30 11.19 -8.91
N ASN A 18 -22.52 10.74 -9.19
CA ASN A 18 -22.75 9.50 -9.93
C ASN A 18 -22.75 9.76 -11.45
N GLY A 19 -22.33 8.77 -12.22
CA GLY A 19 -22.36 8.78 -13.67
C GLY A 19 -22.64 7.39 -14.24
N ASP A 20 -22.59 7.29 -15.56
CA ASP A 20 -22.94 6.07 -16.28
C ASP A 20 -22.01 4.89 -15.91
N PHE A 21 -22.53 3.67 -16.07
CA PHE A 21 -21.80 2.41 -15.85
C PHE A 21 -21.21 2.27 -14.43
N GLY A 22 -21.96 2.72 -13.42
CA GLY A 22 -21.54 2.62 -12.01
C GLY A 22 -20.32 3.50 -11.68
N TYR A 23 -20.13 4.59 -12.41
CA TYR A 23 -19.13 5.61 -12.10
C TYR A 23 -19.55 6.39 -10.85
N VAL A 24 -18.65 6.48 -9.88
CA VAL A 24 -18.86 7.24 -8.64
C VAL A 24 -17.64 8.10 -8.39
N LEU A 25 -17.78 9.42 -8.56
CA LEU A 25 -16.76 10.37 -8.13
C LEU A 25 -17.02 10.75 -6.67
N GLU A 26 -16.12 10.30 -5.79
CA GLU A 26 -16.03 10.81 -4.42
C GLU A 26 -15.23 12.11 -4.44
N ASP A 27 -15.94 13.21 -4.62
CA ASP A 27 -15.34 14.52 -4.84
C ASP A 27 -14.97 15.21 -3.53
N VAL A 28 -14.04 16.16 -3.63
CA VAL A 28 -13.60 17.00 -2.53
C VAL A 28 -14.44 18.28 -2.42
N PRO A 29 -14.67 18.79 -1.19
CA PRO A 29 -15.35 20.06 -1.02
C PRO A 29 -14.60 21.22 -1.67
N HIS A 30 -15.36 22.23 -2.06
CA HIS A 30 -14.87 23.46 -2.66
C HIS A 30 -15.46 24.68 -1.93
N LEU A 31 -14.74 25.80 -1.87
CA LEU A 31 -15.21 27.01 -1.17
C LEU A 31 -16.58 27.48 -1.69
N THR A 32 -16.82 27.36 -3.00
CA THR A 32 -18.10 27.71 -3.64
C THR A 32 -19.27 26.83 -3.21
N ASP A 33 -19.02 25.68 -2.56
CA ASP A 33 -20.08 24.81 -2.06
C ASP A 33 -20.84 25.48 -0.88
N TYR A 34 -20.22 26.47 -0.20
CA TYR A 34 -20.82 27.15 0.95
C TYR A 34 -20.57 28.67 1.02
N ILE A 35 -19.78 29.24 0.10
CA ILE A 35 -19.63 30.69 -0.07
C ILE A 35 -20.06 31.05 -1.50
N PRO A 36 -21.22 31.70 -1.68
CA PRO A 36 -21.70 32.08 -3.01
C PRO A 36 -20.86 33.21 -3.61
N ASP A 37 -20.88 33.31 -4.95
CA ASP A 37 -20.35 34.45 -5.71
C ASP A 37 -18.87 34.80 -5.46
N LEU A 38 -18.03 33.79 -5.17
CA LEU A 38 -16.60 33.98 -5.02
C LEU A 38 -15.94 34.43 -6.34
N PRO A 39 -15.09 35.48 -6.32
CA PRO A 39 -14.33 35.88 -7.49
C PRO A 39 -13.34 34.78 -7.89
N THR A 40 -13.06 34.71 -9.19
CA THR A 40 -12.05 33.82 -9.76
C THR A 40 -11.01 34.63 -10.51
N TYR A 41 -9.77 34.16 -10.46
CA TYR A 41 -8.61 34.85 -11.03
C TYR A 41 -7.87 33.91 -11.97
N SER A 42 -7.17 34.46 -12.96
CA SER A 42 -6.27 33.68 -13.80
C SER A 42 -5.13 33.12 -12.95
N ASN A 43 -4.78 31.86 -13.18
CA ASN A 43 -3.69 31.23 -12.44
C ASN A 43 -2.33 31.88 -12.81
N PRO A 44 -1.52 32.38 -11.85
CA PRO A 44 -0.21 32.96 -12.13
C PRO A 44 0.76 32.05 -12.87
N LEU A 45 0.52 30.73 -12.83
CA LEU A 45 1.29 29.75 -13.58
C LEU A 45 1.23 29.94 -15.10
N GLN A 46 0.23 30.65 -15.62
CA GLN A 46 0.14 30.96 -17.06
C GLN A 46 1.36 31.70 -17.57
N ASP A 47 1.92 32.57 -16.73
CA ASP A 47 3.06 33.43 -17.05
C ASP A 47 4.37 32.90 -16.44
N ASN A 48 4.34 31.70 -15.82
CA ASN A 48 5.50 31.15 -15.14
C ASN A 48 6.47 30.48 -16.15
N PRO A 49 7.76 30.90 -16.21
CA PRO A 49 8.73 30.36 -17.15
C PRO A 49 8.96 28.85 -17.03
N ALA A 50 8.77 28.25 -15.85
CA ALA A 50 8.93 26.80 -15.67
C ALA A 50 7.78 26.00 -16.31
N TYR A 51 6.61 26.64 -16.50
CA TYR A 51 5.42 26.02 -17.06
C TYR A 51 5.21 26.34 -18.55
N SER A 52 5.90 27.36 -19.08
CA SER A 52 5.81 27.77 -20.49
C SER A 52 6.26 26.70 -21.49
N VAL A 53 7.11 25.76 -21.07
CA VAL A 53 7.59 24.64 -21.89
C VAL A 53 6.60 23.47 -21.98
N VAL A 54 5.55 23.46 -21.15
CA VAL A 54 4.61 22.35 -21.05
C VAL A 54 3.39 22.62 -21.94
N LYS A 55 3.14 21.77 -22.95
CA LYS A 55 2.02 21.94 -23.89
C LYS A 55 0.63 21.95 -23.23
N GLN A 56 0.46 21.17 -22.16
CA GLN A 56 -0.77 21.10 -21.36
C GLN A 56 -0.39 20.89 -19.90
N TYR A 57 -0.37 21.97 -19.12
CA TYR A 57 0.00 21.93 -17.70
C TYR A 57 -1.19 22.03 -16.75
N PHE A 58 -2.29 22.66 -17.17
CA PHE A 58 -3.51 22.66 -16.39
C PHE A 58 -4.24 21.33 -16.48
N VAL A 59 -4.70 20.87 -15.32
CA VAL A 59 -5.53 19.68 -15.20
C VAL A 59 -6.98 20.06 -15.43
N HIS A 60 -7.67 19.30 -16.29
CA HIS A 60 -9.06 19.53 -16.58
C HIS A 60 -9.91 19.29 -15.32
N VAL A 61 -11.02 20.00 -15.18
CA VAL A 61 -11.88 19.83 -13.99
C VAL A 61 -12.39 18.39 -13.94
N ASP A 62 -12.86 17.84 -15.06
CA ASP A 62 -13.43 16.48 -15.13
C ASP A 62 -12.38 15.34 -15.14
N ASP A 63 -11.09 15.63 -15.05
CA ASP A 63 -10.07 14.58 -14.96
C ASP A 63 -10.22 13.83 -13.63
N THR A 64 -10.50 12.54 -13.71
CA THR A 64 -10.59 11.66 -12.54
C THR A 64 -9.69 10.43 -12.67
N VAL A 65 -9.31 9.89 -11.52
CA VAL A 65 -8.43 8.74 -11.38
C VAL A 65 -9.22 7.62 -10.71
N PRO A 66 -9.36 6.45 -11.35
CA PRO A 66 -10.07 5.32 -10.76
C PRO A 66 -9.31 4.79 -9.53
N GLN A 67 -10.05 4.42 -8.48
CA GLN A 67 -9.50 3.71 -7.32
C GLN A 67 -9.08 2.28 -7.69
N LYS A 68 -9.90 1.59 -8.50
CA LYS A 68 -9.64 0.24 -8.97
C LYS A 68 -9.47 0.25 -10.49
N ILE A 69 -8.28 -0.06 -10.96
CA ILE A 69 -7.97 -0.13 -12.41
C ILE A 69 -8.14 -1.53 -12.99
N VAL A 70 -8.22 -2.57 -12.15
CA VAL A 70 -8.46 -3.94 -12.57
C VAL A 70 -9.94 -4.24 -12.37
N VAL A 71 -10.71 -4.24 -13.44
CA VAL A 71 -12.16 -4.51 -13.43
C VAL A 71 -12.52 -5.55 -14.48
N HIS A 72 -13.67 -6.22 -14.31
CA HIS A 72 -14.23 -7.08 -15.35
C HIS A 72 -14.84 -6.23 -16.47
N LYS A 73 -14.90 -6.78 -17.69
CA LYS A 73 -15.40 -6.09 -18.89
C LYS A 73 -16.77 -5.42 -18.67
N ASP A 74 -17.68 -6.14 -18.02
CA ASP A 74 -19.06 -5.70 -17.79
C ASP A 74 -19.29 -5.24 -16.33
N GLY A 75 -18.21 -5.05 -15.57
CA GLY A 75 -18.26 -4.57 -14.19
C GLY A 75 -18.43 -3.05 -14.09
N PRO A 76 -18.90 -2.53 -12.94
CA PRO A 76 -19.00 -1.10 -12.73
C PRO A 76 -17.62 -0.44 -12.76
N ARG A 77 -17.56 0.82 -13.23
CA ARG A 77 -16.35 1.64 -13.18
C ARG A 77 -15.87 1.89 -11.75
N GLY A 78 -16.81 1.97 -10.81
CA GLY A 78 -16.54 2.09 -9.39
C GLY A 78 -16.13 3.50 -8.99
N ILE A 79 -15.34 3.58 -7.92
CA ILE A 79 -14.96 4.83 -7.26
C ILE A 79 -13.81 5.51 -8.01
N HIS A 80 -13.94 6.81 -8.19
CA HIS A 80 -12.95 7.70 -8.78
C HIS A 80 -12.67 8.87 -7.85
N PHE A 81 -11.44 9.39 -7.93
CA PHE A 81 -11.00 10.61 -7.24
C PHE A 81 -10.60 11.67 -8.23
N ARG A 82 -10.77 12.94 -7.88
CA ARG A 82 -10.39 14.05 -8.74
C ARG A 82 -8.87 14.09 -8.92
N ARG A 83 -8.38 14.26 -10.15
CA ARG A 83 -6.95 14.38 -10.42
C ARG A 83 -6.39 15.68 -9.83
N ALA A 84 -5.30 15.60 -9.09
CA ALA A 84 -4.63 16.76 -8.53
C ALA A 84 -3.79 17.50 -9.57
N GLY A 85 -3.66 18.82 -9.39
CA GLY A 85 -2.79 19.66 -10.23
C GLY A 85 -3.31 21.09 -10.38
N PRO A 86 -2.55 21.95 -11.07
CA PRO A 86 -2.96 23.34 -11.23
C PRO A 86 -4.23 23.45 -12.07
N ARG A 87 -5.11 24.38 -11.71
CA ARG A 87 -6.33 24.74 -12.46
C ARG A 87 -6.15 26.05 -13.19
N GLN A 88 -6.83 26.25 -14.31
CA GLN A 88 -6.72 27.48 -15.09
C GLN A 88 -7.14 28.73 -14.31
N LYS A 89 -8.12 28.56 -13.41
CA LYS A 89 -8.61 29.59 -12.49
C LYS A 89 -8.27 29.25 -11.04
N VAL A 90 -7.98 30.27 -10.25
CA VAL A 90 -7.74 30.20 -8.80
C VAL A 90 -8.77 31.06 -8.06
N TYR A 91 -8.94 30.79 -6.77
CA TYR A 91 -9.88 31.51 -5.88
C TYR A 91 -9.15 32.36 -4.83
N PHE A 92 -7.83 32.39 -4.93
CA PHE A 92 -6.96 33.21 -4.10
C PHE A 92 -6.01 34.04 -4.97
N GLU A 93 -5.94 35.34 -4.72
CA GLU A 93 -4.88 36.20 -5.26
C GLU A 93 -3.61 36.08 -4.42
N SER A 94 -2.45 36.20 -5.06
CA SER A 94 -1.14 36.03 -4.41
C SER A 94 -0.94 36.90 -3.16
N ASP A 95 -1.38 38.16 -3.24
CA ASP A 95 -1.19 39.16 -2.17
C ASP A 95 -2.21 39.03 -1.03
N GLU A 96 -3.37 38.38 -1.26
CA GLU A 96 -4.34 38.12 -0.18
C GLU A 96 -4.00 36.85 0.62
N VAL A 97 -3.21 35.93 0.06
CA VAL A 97 -2.90 34.67 0.76
C VAL A 97 -2.05 34.93 2.00
N HIS A 98 -2.55 34.43 3.13
CA HIS A 98 -1.81 34.24 4.36
C HIS A 98 -1.91 32.77 4.75
N ALA A 99 -0.84 32.03 4.43
CA ALA A 99 -0.79 30.59 4.64
C ALA A 99 -0.18 30.24 5.99
N CYS A 100 -0.62 29.15 6.60
CA CYS A 100 0.08 28.52 7.70
C CYS A 100 0.36 27.03 7.46
N ILE A 101 1.48 26.55 8.00
CA ILE A 101 1.93 25.16 7.93
C ILE A 101 2.13 24.66 9.36
N VAL A 102 1.62 23.46 9.66
CA VAL A 102 1.80 22.82 10.97
C VAL A 102 2.20 21.35 10.80
N THR A 103 3.13 20.89 11.62
CA THR A 103 3.52 19.47 11.71
C THR A 103 3.11 18.87 13.05
N CYS A 104 2.40 17.75 13.02
CA CYS A 104 1.87 17.07 14.21
C CYS A 104 2.27 15.58 14.27
N GLY A 105 2.28 15.02 15.49
CA GLY A 105 2.55 13.61 15.75
C GLY A 105 4.04 13.24 15.70
N GLY A 106 4.34 11.96 15.51
CA GLY A 106 5.73 11.47 15.48
C GLY A 106 6.46 11.83 14.18
N LEU A 107 7.80 11.89 14.26
CA LEU A 107 8.67 12.21 13.11
C LEU A 107 8.54 11.19 11.98
N CYS A 108 8.83 11.65 10.76
CA CYS A 108 8.86 10.89 9.51
C CYS A 108 9.91 11.54 8.60
N PRO A 109 10.74 10.75 7.88
CA PRO A 109 11.58 11.30 6.83
C PRO A 109 10.73 12.08 5.80
N GLY A 110 11.22 13.21 5.31
CA GLY A 110 10.52 14.04 4.32
C GLY A 110 9.66 15.18 4.87
N LEU A 111 9.45 15.27 6.19
CA LEU A 111 8.72 16.38 6.82
C LEU A 111 9.26 17.77 6.41
N ASN A 112 10.58 17.97 6.52
CA ASN A 112 11.22 19.21 6.08
C ASN A 112 11.14 19.43 4.57
N THR A 113 11.17 18.36 3.77
CA THR A 113 10.99 18.46 2.31
C THR A 113 9.59 18.99 2.00
N VAL A 114 8.54 18.43 2.59
CA VAL A 114 7.16 18.93 2.41
C VAL A 114 7.05 20.42 2.81
N ILE A 115 7.59 20.81 3.96
CA ILE A 115 7.58 22.22 4.40
C ILE A 115 8.27 23.11 3.37
N ARG A 116 9.47 22.72 2.91
CA ARG A 116 10.23 23.46 1.91
C ARG A 116 9.43 23.63 0.62
N GLU A 117 8.87 22.55 0.10
CA GLU A 117 8.17 22.55 -1.18
C GLU A 117 6.85 23.33 -1.13
N LEU A 118 6.15 23.34 0.01
CA LEU A 118 5.01 24.24 0.22
C LEU A 118 5.45 25.71 0.19
N VAL A 119 6.48 26.08 0.94
CA VAL A 119 6.95 27.47 1.03
C VAL A 119 7.50 27.94 -0.32
N CYS A 120 8.35 27.14 -0.96
CA CYS A 120 8.91 27.45 -2.28
C CYS A 120 7.84 27.48 -3.36
N GLY A 121 6.88 26.56 -3.35
CA GLY A 121 5.79 26.53 -4.33
C GLY A 121 4.87 27.74 -4.19
N LEU A 122 4.42 28.04 -2.97
CA LEU A 122 3.63 29.23 -2.69
C LEU A 122 4.35 30.51 -3.16
N HIS A 123 5.65 30.63 -2.90
CA HIS A 123 6.43 31.81 -3.25
C HIS A 123 6.75 31.92 -4.75
N HIS A 124 7.36 30.89 -5.34
CA HIS A 124 7.89 30.95 -6.70
C HIS A 124 6.83 30.66 -7.77
N MET A 125 5.80 29.87 -7.45
CA MET A 125 4.76 29.50 -8.43
C MET A 125 3.56 30.44 -8.34
N TYR A 126 3.22 30.87 -7.12
CA TYR A 126 2.02 31.66 -6.85
C TYR A 126 2.31 33.07 -6.31
N GLY A 127 3.56 33.49 -6.14
CA GLY A 127 3.89 34.85 -5.68
C GLY A 127 3.50 35.16 -4.23
N VAL A 128 3.11 34.15 -3.45
CA VAL A 128 2.67 34.32 -2.06
C VAL A 128 3.86 34.64 -1.16
N LYS A 129 3.76 35.73 -0.38
CA LYS A 129 4.85 36.22 0.48
C LYS A 129 4.63 35.96 1.97
N ARG A 130 3.41 35.65 2.39
CA ARG A 130 3.01 35.51 3.81
C ARG A 130 2.76 34.05 4.16
N VAL A 131 3.79 33.38 4.68
CA VAL A 131 3.71 31.98 5.12
C VAL A 131 4.22 31.85 6.55
N LEU A 132 3.39 31.31 7.43
CA LEU A 132 3.71 31.08 8.84
C LEU A 132 3.87 29.59 9.13
N GLY A 133 4.89 29.23 9.89
CA GLY A 133 5.00 27.94 10.55
C GLY A 133 4.39 28.00 11.95
N ILE A 134 3.51 27.06 12.29
CA ILE A 134 2.97 26.91 13.64
C ILE A 134 3.89 25.98 14.44
N ASP A 135 4.45 26.50 15.53
CA ASP A 135 5.44 25.79 16.33
C ASP A 135 4.80 24.75 17.27
N GLY A 136 5.34 23.53 17.30
CA GLY A 136 4.97 22.52 18.28
C GLY A 136 3.56 21.93 18.11
N GLY A 137 3.14 21.69 16.86
CA GLY A 137 1.87 21.01 16.55
C GLY A 137 0.63 21.87 16.83
N TYR A 138 -0.53 21.23 17.10
CA TYR A 138 -1.80 21.95 17.27
C TYR A 138 -1.80 22.96 18.42
N ARG A 139 -1.01 22.71 19.48
CA ARG A 139 -0.87 23.64 20.60
C ARG A 139 -0.31 24.99 20.18
N GLY A 140 0.49 25.03 19.10
CA GLY A 140 1.11 26.24 18.58
C GLY A 140 0.11 27.32 18.17
N PHE A 141 -1.08 26.93 17.72
CA PHE A 141 -2.12 27.89 17.31
C PHE A 141 -2.47 28.85 18.46
N TYR A 142 -2.67 28.34 19.67
CA TYR A 142 -3.09 29.14 20.83
C TYR A 142 -1.96 29.44 21.83
N ALA A 143 -0.79 28.83 21.70
CA ALA A 143 0.43 29.26 22.41
C ALA A 143 1.06 30.54 21.80
N ARG A 144 0.57 30.96 20.64
CA ARG A 144 1.03 32.11 19.84
C ARG A 144 2.44 32.04 19.27
N ASN A 145 3.13 30.91 19.37
CA ASN A 145 4.45 30.71 18.78
C ASN A 145 4.36 30.43 17.28
N THR A 146 4.91 31.33 16.46
CA THR A 146 4.96 31.17 15.00
C THR A 146 6.32 31.54 14.43
N ILE A 147 6.72 30.85 13.37
CA ILE A 147 7.96 31.06 12.64
C ILE A 147 7.63 31.66 11.28
N ASN A 148 8.26 32.77 10.89
CA ASN A 148 8.08 33.30 9.54
C ASN A 148 8.85 32.43 8.53
N LEU A 149 8.15 31.84 7.56
CA LEU A 149 8.74 30.93 6.58
C LEU A 149 8.97 31.65 5.24
N THR A 150 10.20 31.63 4.77
CA THR A 150 10.61 32.21 3.48
C THR A 150 11.49 31.20 2.74
N PRO A 151 11.64 31.29 1.40
CA PRO A 151 12.55 30.41 0.64
C PRO A 151 13.96 30.37 1.24
N LYS A 152 14.45 31.49 1.77
CA LYS A 152 15.74 31.57 2.45
C LYS A 152 15.79 30.73 3.73
N VAL A 153 14.74 30.78 4.55
CA VAL A 153 14.64 30.00 5.80
C VAL A 153 14.58 28.50 5.52
N VAL A 154 13.90 28.09 4.44
CA VAL A 154 13.70 26.67 4.11
C VAL A 154 14.72 26.09 3.12
N ASN A 155 15.71 26.86 2.67
CA ASN A 155 16.57 26.49 1.54
C ASN A 155 17.16 25.07 1.68
N ASP A 156 17.73 24.76 2.84
CA ASP A 156 18.50 23.54 3.09
C ASP A 156 17.83 22.55 4.05
N ILE A 157 16.59 22.81 4.49
CA ILE A 157 15.96 21.99 5.53
C ILE A 157 15.68 20.55 5.06
N HIS A 158 15.47 20.35 3.76
CA HIS A 158 15.27 19.04 3.12
C HIS A 158 16.48 18.09 3.30
N LYS A 159 17.67 18.62 3.58
CA LYS A 159 18.89 17.83 3.86
C LYS A 159 18.93 17.28 5.29
N ARG A 160 17.97 17.65 6.13
CA ARG A 160 17.91 17.29 7.55
C ARG A 160 16.64 16.49 7.82
N GLY A 161 16.76 15.47 8.67
CA GLY A 161 15.58 14.80 9.21
C GLY A 161 14.82 15.65 10.23
N GLY A 162 13.70 15.13 10.72
CA GLY A 162 12.82 15.82 11.65
C GLY A 162 12.00 16.95 10.99
N THR A 163 11.61 17.95 11.79
CA THR A 163 10.84 19.12 11.35
C THR A 163 11.40 20.39 11.99
N ILE A 164 11.59 21.45 11.21
CA ILE A 164 12.00 22.78 11.73
C ILE A 164 10.91 23.47 12.56
N LEU A 165 9.65 23.02 12.48
CA LEU A 165 8.53 23.59 13.21
C LEU A 165 8.30 22.95 14.58
N GLY A 166 9.12 21.96 14.94
CA GLY A 166 8.79 21.08 16.06
C GLY A 166 7.50 20.28 15.80
N THR A 167 7.17 19.39 16.73
CA THR A 167 5.92 18.62 16.65
C THR A 167 5.46 18.23 18.04
N SER A 168 4.17 17.99 18.20
CA SER A 168 3.59 17.48 19.44
C SER A 168 2.57 16.37 19.17
N ARG A 169 2.33 15.56 20.20
CA ARG A 169 1.12 14.73 20.31
C ARG A 169 0.06 15.51 21.10
N GLY A 170 -1.21 15.27 20.81
CA GLY A 170 -2.36 15.93 21.45
C GLY A 170 -2.47 17.43 21.21
N GLY A 171 -3.25 18.11 22.06
CA GLY A 171 -3.42 19.57 22.03
C GLY A 171 -4.35 20.10 20.94
N HIS A 172 -5.22 19.25 20.40
CA HIS A 172 -6.27 19.67 19.50
C HIS A 172 -7.40 20.33 20.29
N ASP A 173 -7.69 21.59 19.95
CA ASP A 173 -8.83 22.34 20.48
C ASP A 173 -9.42 23.13 19.30
N THR A 174 -10.50 22.61 18.71
CA THR A 174 -11.05 23.12 17.45
C THR A 174 -11.41 24.60 17.54
N ALA A 175 -12.06 25.01 18.63
CA ALA A 175 -12.47 26.40 18.82
C ALA A 175 -11.25 27.32 18.85
N LYS A 176 -10.26 27.02 19.71
CA LYS A 176 -9.03 27.84 19.83
C LYS A 176 -8.21 27.87 18.54
N ILE A 177 -8.16 26.75 17.80
CA ILE A 177 -7.44 26.68 16.53
C ILE A 177 -8.13 27.56 15.49
N VAL A 178 -9.44 27.46 15.32
CA VAL A 178 -10.19 28.25 14.32
C VAL A 178 -10.24 29.73 14.72
N ASP A 179 -10.36 30.05 16.01
CA ASP A 179 -10.22 31.42 16.52
C ASP A 179 -8.84 31.99 16.16
N SER A 180 -7.76 31.24 16.38
CA SER A 180 -6.42 31.70 15.98
C SER A 180 -6.25 31.85 14.47
N ILE A 181 -6.90 31.01 13.65
CA ILE A 181 -6.87 31.13 12.19
C ILE A 181 -7.54 32.44 11.78
N GLN A 182 -8.72 32.71 12.34
CA GLN A 182 -9.50 33.92 12.08
C GLN A 182 -8.79 35.19 12.57
N ASP A 183 -8.32 35.21 13.81
CA ASP A 183 -7.63 36.37 14.43
C ASP A 183 -6.38 36.79 13.67
N ARG A 184 -5.67 35.83 13.06
CA ARG A 184 -4.45 36.07 12.27
C ARG A 184 -4.75 36.35 10.80
N GLY A 185 -6.01 36.27 10.37
CA GLY A 185 -6.41 36.37 8.98
C GLY A 185 -5.74 35.32 8.10
N ILE A 186 -5.57 34.09 8.61
CA ILE A 186 -5.03 32.96 7.83
C ILE A 186 -6.13 32.43 6.94
N ASN A 187 -5.86 32.28 5.64
CA ASN A 187 -6.82 31.79 4.65
C ASN A 187 -6.38 30.52 3.92
N GLN A 188 -5.19 30.00 4.22
CA GLN A 188 -4.76 28.65 3.82
C GLN A 188 -4.07 27.94 4.97
N VAL A 189 -4.49 26.70 5.25
CA VAL A 189 -4.02 25.90 6.38
C VAL A 189 -3.54 24.55 5.88
N TYR A 190 -2.24 24.31 5.99
CA TYR A 190 -1.58 23.07 5.56
C TYR A 190 -1.22 22.22 6.79
N ILE A 191 -1.89 21.09 6.94
CA ILE A 191 -1.80 20.25 8.15
C ILE A 191 -1.08 18.93 7.83
N ILE A 192 0.17 18.81 8.28
CA ILE A 192 1.00 17.64 8.06
C ILE A 192 0.97 16.73 9.29
N GLY A 193 0.44 15.52 9.17
CA GLY A 193 0.35 14.61 10.32
C GLY A 193 -0.32 13.28 10.01
N GLY A 194 -0.27 12.35 10.98
CA GLY A 194 -0.87 11.02 10.85
C GLY A 194 -2.38 11.01 11.07
N ASP A 195 -2.97 9.82 11.24
CA ASP A 195 -4.44 9.62 11.37
C ASP A 195 -5.12 10.60 12.35
N GLY A 196 -4.68 10.64 13.61
CA GLY A 196 -5.26 11.56 14.61
C GLY A 196 -5.14 13.04 14.23
N THR A 197 -4.12 13.41 13.44
CA THR A 197 -4.01 14.77 12.89
C THR A 197 -4.99 14.98 11.74
N GLN A 198 -5.16 14.03 10.83
CA GLN A 198 -6.13 14.15 9.74
C GLN A 198 -7.58 14.18 10.25
N LYS A 199 -7.89 13.43 11.32
CA LYS A 199 -9.15 13.56 12.07
C LYS A 199 -9.34 14.97 12.61
N GLY A 200 -8.31 15.54 13.23
CA GLY A 200 -8.32 16.94 13.67
C GLY A 200 -8.50 17.93 12.52
N ALA A 201 -7.85 17.72 11.37
CA ALA A 201 -8.00 18.54 10.17
C ALA A 201 -9.43 18.53 9.63
N SER A 202 -10.10 17.36 9.64
CA SER A 202 -11.50 17.23 9.28
C SER A 202 -12.39 18.08 10.17
N VAL A 203 -12.20 18.03 11.49
CA VAL A 203 -13.01 18.82 12.45
C VAL A 203 -12.73 20.33 12.34
N ILE A 204 -11.48 20.72 12.07
CA ILE A 204 -11.12 22.12 11.79
C ILE A 204 -11.83 22.62 10.53
N PHE A 205 -11.83 21.82 9.47
CA PHE A 205 -12.53 22.13 8.23
C PHE A 205 -14.04 22.31 8.47
N GLU A 206 -14.67 21.41 9.24
CA GLU A 206 -16.09 21.54 9.59
C GLU A 206 -16.42 22.85 10.27
N GLU A 207 -15.61 23.23 11.26
CA GLU A 207 -15.83 24.46 12.01
C GLU A 207 -15.60 25.71 11.17
N ILE A 208 -14.58 25.71 10.30
CA ILE A 208 -14.34 26.79 9.31
C ILE A 208 -15.53 26.96 8.39
N ARG A 209 -16.07 25.85 7.87
CA ARG A 209 -17.24 25.84 6.99
C ARG A 209 -18.48 26.31 7.72
N ARG A 210 -18.71 25.85 8.95
CA ARG A 210 -19.83 26.27 9.80
C ARG A 210 -19.81 27.79 10.05
N ARG A 211 -18.61 28.37 10.18
CA ARG A 211 -18.40 29.82 10.32
C ARG A 211 -18.43 30.59 8.99
N GLY A 212 -18.53 29.90 7.85
CA GLY A 212 -18.55 30.53 6.52
C GLY A 212 -17.25 31.24 6.14
N LEU A 213 -16.11 30.79 6.67
CA LEU A 213 -14.83 31.46 6.45
C LEU A 213 -14.21 31.05 5.10
N LYS A 214 -13.66 32.02 4.34
CA LYS A 214 -12.87 31.78 3.12
C LYS A 214 -11.49 31.24 3.49
N VAL A 215 -11.43 30.00 3.99
CA VAL A 215 -10.19 29.32 4.40
C VAL A 215 -10.08 27.95 3.74
N ALA A 216 -9.00 27.71 3.00
CA ALA A 216 -8.69 26.40 2.47
C ALA A 216 -7.95 25.56 3.52
N VAL A 217 -8.51 24.41 3.90
CA VAL A 217 -7.88 23.43 4.79
C VAL A 217 -7.44 22.24 3.97
N ALA A 218 -6.13 22.00 3.93
CA ALA A 218 -5.56 20.87 3.21
C ALA A 218 -4.67 20.02 4.13
N GLY A 219 -4.94 18.72 4.16
CA GLY A 219 -4.16 17.74 4.88
C GLY A 219 -3.03 17.17 4.02
N ILE A 220 -1.95 16.79 4.68
CA ILE A 220 -0.84 16.03 4.11
C ILE A 220 -0.60 14.82 5.03
N PRO A 221 -0.96 13.60 4.60
CA PRO A 221 -1.10 12.48 5.50
C PRO A 221 0.27 11.84 5.71
N LYS A 222 0.73 11.84 6.96
CA LYS A 222 2.08 11.46 7.37
C LYS A 222 2.07 10.19 8.21
N THR A 223 2.46 9.09 7.60
CA THR A 223 2.77 7.82 8.29
C THR A 223 4.01 7.22 7.64
N ILE A 224 4.85 6.56 8.42
CA ILE A 224 5.90 5.68 7.88
C ILE A 224 5.35 4.27 7.66
N ASP A 225 4.24 3.90 8.28
CA ASP A 225 3.75 2.51 8.33
C ASP A 225 3.01 2.12 7.03
N ASN A 226 2.88 3.05 6.07
CA ASN A 226 2.15 2.91 4.82
C ASN A 226 0.70 2.40 4.98
N ASP A 227 0.04 2.84 6.04
CA ASP A 227 -1.26 2.35 6.49
C ASP A 227 -2.43 3.29 6.13
N ILE A 228 -2.21 4.29 5.27
CA ILE A 228 -3.26 5.23 4.85
C ILE A 228 -4.12 4.58 3.76
N PRO A 229 -5.46 4.56 3.90
CA PRO A 229 -6.36 4.00 2.89
C PRO A 229 -6.33 4.83 1.62
N VAL A 230 -6.76 4.22 0.51
CA VAL A 230 -6.83 4.83 -0.84
C VAL A 230 -5.48 5.12 -1.48
N ILE A 231 -4.49 5.60 -0.73
CA ILE A 231 -3.19 5.98 -1.30
C ILE A 231 -2.29 4.76 -1.51
N ASP A 232 -1.56 4.74 -2.62
CA ASP A 232 -0.63 3.66 -2.96
C ASP A 232 0.56 3.61 -1.99
N LYS A 233 1.03 4.79 -1.58
CA LYS A 233 2.23 4.94 -0.74
C LYS A 233 2.19 6.22 0.10
N SER A 234 2.67 6.18 1.35
CA SER A 234 2.93 7.33 2.19
C SER A 234 4.39 7.81 2.09
N PHE A 235 4.62 9.12 2.22
CA PHE A 235 5.99 9.63 2.15
C PHE A 235 6.79 9.23 3.41
N GLY A 236 8.07 8.94 3.20
CA GLY A 236 8.99 8.44 4.23
C GLY A 236 8.97 6.91 4.37
N PHE A 237 8.06 6.20 3.68
CA PHE A 237 8.00 4.74 3.70
C PHE A 237 9.23 4.09 3.04
N ASP A 238 9.60 4.53 1.84
CA ASP A 238 10.76 3.96 1.13
C ASP A 238 12.05 4.19 1.92
N THR A 239 12.20 5.39 2.47
CA THR A 239 13.32 5.74 3.35
C THR A 239 13.32 4.86 4.60
N ALA A 240 12.16 4.60 5.20
CA ALA A 240 12.07 3.75 6.37
C ALA A 240 12.44 2.29 6.08
N VAL A 241 12.01 1.76 4.92
CA VAL A 241 12.39 0.42 4.44
C VAL A 241 13.90 0.33 4.20
N GLU A 242 14.50 1.35 3.59
CA GLU A 242 15.94 1.40 3.32
C GLU A 242 16.78 1.39 4.62
N GLU A 243 16.40 2.19 5.63
CA GLU A 243 17.11 2.16 6.93
C GLU A 243 16.85 0.87 7.72
N ALA A 244 15.64 0.32 7.64
CA ALA A 244 15.33 -0.97 8.23
C ALA A 244 16.21 -2.07 7.64
N GLN A 245 16.43 -2.06 6.31
CA GLN A 245 17.35 -2.97 5.63
C GLN A 245 18.78 -2.85 6.17
N ARG A 246 19.29 -1.63 6.42
CA ARG A 246 20.64 -1.46 7.00
C ARG A 246 20.77 -2.10 8.38
N ALA A 247 19.73 -2.00 9.21
CA ALA A 247 19.70 -2.67 10.52
C ALA A 247 19.65 -4.20 10.39
N ILE A 248 18.88 -4.72 9.43
CA ILE A 248 18.84 -6.16 9.11
C ILE A 248 20.20 -6.66 8.66
N ASN A 249 20.87 -5.94 7.74
CA ASN A 249 22.19 -6.34 7.25
C ASN A 249 23.23 -6.39 8.40
N ALA A 250 23.18 -5.44 9.33
CA ALA A 250 24.03 -5.47 10.52
C ALA A 250 23.72 -6.68 11.43
N ALA A 251 22.43 -7.00 11.62
CA ALA A 251 22.01 -8.17 12.38
C ALA A 251 22.44 -9.48 11.73
N HIS A 252 22.41 -9.56 10.39
CA HIS A 252 22.85 -10.72 9.63
C HIS A 252 24.35 -10.98 9.81
N VAL A 253 25.18 -9.95 9.63
CA VAL A 253 26.64 -10.06 9.85
C VAL A 253 26.97 -10.50 11.28
N GLU A 254 26.28 -9.93 12.28
CA GLU A 254 26.45 -10.33 13.69
C GLU A 254 26.02 -11.78 13.94
N ALA A 255 24.92 -12.23 13.32
CA ALA A 255 24.42 -13.59 13.48
C ALA A 255 25.33 -14.63 12.83
N GLU A 256 25.83 -14.36 11.62
CA GLU A 256 26.72 -15.27 10.88
C GLU A 256 28.11 -15.39 11.54
N SER A 257 28.56 -14.34 12.24
CA SER A 257 29.89 -14.29 12.85
C SER A 257 30.08 -15.16 14.09
N ILE A 258 29.05 -15.86 14.57
CA ILE A 258 29.11 -16.67 15.78
C ILE A 258 28.22 -17.93 15.69
N GLU A 259 28.68 -19.04 16.27
CA GLU A 259 27.89 -20.26 16.32
C GLU A 259 26.56 -20.05 17.07
N ASN A 260 25.48 -20.55 16.47
CA ASN A 260 24.12 -20.40 16.94
C ASN A 260 23.74 -18.92 17.17
N GLY A 261 24.20 -18.04 16.27
CA GLY A 261 23.94 -16.61 16.30
C GLY A 261 22.50 -16.28 15.89
N ILE A 262 21.85 -15.39 16.64
CA ILE A 262 20.52 -14.87 16.31
C ILE A 262 20.57 -13.36 16.23
N GLY A 263 20.30 -12.80 15.05
CA GLY A 263 20.09 -11.37 14.84
C GLY A 263 18.61 -11.04 14.95
N LEU A 264 18.17 -10.43 16.05
CA LEU A 264 16.78 -9.99 16.22
C LEU A 264 16.67 -8.48 15.97
N VAL A 265 15.87 -8.08 14.99
CA VAL A 265 15.63 -6.68 14.64
C VAL A 265 14.17 -6.31 14.90
N LYS A 266 13.93 -5.37 15.83
CA LYS A 266 12.60 -4.79 16.00
C LYS A 266 12.39 -3.64 15.03
N LEU A 267 11.35 -3.71 14.21
CA LEU A 267 10.97 -2.65 13.28
C LEU A 267 9.68 -1.96 13.68
N MET A 268 9.45 -0.80 13.05
CA MET A 268 8.20 -0.07 13.19
C MET A 268 7.05 -0.83 12.51
N GLY A 269 5.83 -0.56 12.95
CA GLY A 269 4.64 -1.30 12.54
C GLY A 269 3.70 -1.54 13.71
N ARG A 270 3.05 -0.48 14.17
CA ARG A 270 2.17 -0.51 15.36
C ARG A 270 0.93 -1.37 15.13
N ASN A 271 0.25 -1.12 14.02
CA ASN A 271 -1.00 -1.75 13.64
C ASN A 271 -0.88 -2.53 12.33
N SER A 272 0.20 -2.29 11.57
CA SER A 272 0.46 -2.91 10.29
C SER A 272 1.93 -3.27 10.09
N GLY A 273 2.18 -4.36 9.36
CA GLY A 273 3.50 -4.94 9.15
C GLY A 273 4.23 -4.51 7.89
N PHE A 274 3.81 -3.45 7.20
CA PHE A 274 4.35 -3.12 5.87
C PHE A 274 5.85 -2.87 5.86
N ILE A 275 6.40 -2.11 6.81
CA ILE A 275 7.86 -1.87 6.88
C ILE A 275 8.60 -3.20 7.05
N ALA A 276 8.16 -4.05 8.00
CA ALA A 276 8.78 -5.34 8.25
C ALA A 276 8.71 -6.27 7.03
N MET A 277 7.56 -6.32 6.35
CA MET A 277 7.36 -7.12 5.14
C MET A 277 8.27 -6.64 4.00
N TYR A 278 8.28 -5.33 3.70
CA TYR A 278 9.07 -4.78 2.60
C TYR A 278 10.58 -4.82 2.90
N ALA A 279 11.01 -4.54 4.13
CA ALA A 279 12.41 -4.62 4.52
C ALA A 279 12.94 -6.06 4.44
N THR A 280 12.12 -7.04 4.85
CA THR A 280 12.42 -8.47 4.70
C THR A 280 12.61 -8.86 3.23
N LEU A 281 11.65 -8.48 2.37
CA LEU A 281 11.72 -8.75 0.93
C LEU A 281 12.92 -8.06 0.25
N ALA A 282 13.28 -6.86 0.72
CA ALA A 282 14.40 -6.10 0.19
C ALA A 282 15.76 -6.63 0.62
N SER A 283 15.91 -7.06 1.89
CA SER A 283 17.16 -7.64 2.41
C SER A 283 17.43 -9.03 1.85
N ARG A 284 16.44 -9.93 1.85
CA ARG A 284 16.58 -11.37 1.54
C ARG A 284 17.43 -12.18 2.55
N ASP A 285 17.94 -11.57 3.61
CA ASP A 285 18.73 -12.24 4.65
C ASP A 285 17.91 -12.64 5.88
N VAL A 286 16.61 -12.35 5.87
CA VAL A 286 15.70 -12.60 6.99
C VAL A 286 15.15 -14.02 6.89
N ASP A 287 15.25 -14.80 7.97
CA ASP A 287 14.67 -16.13 8.08
C ASP A 287 13.25 -16.12 8.63
N CYS A 288 12.93 -15.14 9.48
CA CYS A 288 11.62 -15.03 10.10
C CYS A 288 11.16 -13.58 10.22
N CYS A 289 10.01 -13.24 9.65
CA CYS A 289 9.33 -11.97 9.75
C CYS A 289 7.99 -12.14 10.49
N LEU A 290 7.86 -11.44 11.60
CA LEU A 290 6.69 -11.43 12.48
C LEU A 290 6.00 -10.05 12.42
N ILE A 291 4.72 -10.04 12.06
CA ILE A 291 3.92 -8.82 11.86
C ILE A 291 2.63 -8.86 12.69
N PRO A 292 2.00 -7.71 13.01
CA PRO A 292 0.76 -7.67 13.79
C PRO A 292 -0.39 -8.46 13.17
N GLU A 293 -0.40 -8.57 11.84
CA GLU A 293 -1.47 -9.24 11.10
C GLU A 293 -1.35 -10.77 11.06
N SER A 294 -0.16 -11.34 11.31
CA SER A 294 0.07 -12.79 11.27
C SER A 294 0.26 -13.32 12.69
N PRO A 295 -0.76 -13.99 13.27
CA PRO A 295 -0.63 -14.64 14.56
C PRO A 295 0.50 -15.70 14.56
N PHE A 296 1.08 -15.90 15.73
CA PHE A 296 2.07 -16.95 15.98
C PHE A 296 2.04 -17.39 17.44
N TYR A 297 2.57 -18.58 17.70
CA TYR A 297 2.75 -19.11 19.05
C TYR A 297 4.19 -19.55 19.27
N LEU A 298 4.63 -19.57 20.53
CA LEU A 298 6.04 -19.73 20.88
C LEU A 298 6.47 -21.21 20.93
N GLU A 299 5.72 -22.03 21.65
CA GLU A 299 6.09 -23.40 22.03
C GLU A 299 5.17 -24.44 21.38
N GLY A 300 5.69 -25.63 21.11
CA GLY A 300 4.96 -26.73 20.46
C GLY A 300 5.45 -27.01 19.04
N GLU A 301 4.98 -28.11 18.46
CA GLU A 301 5.30 -28.49 17.08
C GLU A 301 4.79 -27.43 16.10
N GLY A 302 5.67 -26.89 15.26
CA GLY A 302 5.33 -25.80 14.33
C GLY A 302 5.33 -24.40 14.96
N GLY A 303 5.66 -24.29 16.25
CA GLY A 303 5.82 -23.00 16.94
C GLY A 303 7.13 -22.30 16.58
N LEU A 304 7.24 -21.03 16.99
CA LEU A 304 8.41 -20.20 16.70
C LEU A 304 9.72 -20.82 17.23
N PHE A 305 9.72 -21.38 18.44
CA PHE A 305 10.95 -21.95 19.02
C PHE A 305 11.40 -23.24 18.32
N ASP A 306 10.46 -24.07 17.88
CA ASP A 306 10.76 -25.26 17.06
C ASP A 306 11.37 -24.85 15.72
N TYR A 307 10.84 -23.80 15.08
CA TYR A 307 11.41 -23.25 13.85
C TYR A 307 12.82 -22.68 14.06
N ILE A 308 13.06 -21.91 15.12
CA ILE A 308 14.39 -21.39 15.46
C ILE A 308 15.38 -22.55 15.65
N GLU A 309 15.00 -23.61 16.38
CA GLU A 309 15.88 -24.76 16.61
C GLU A 309 16.28 -25.44 15.29
N LYS A 310 15.33 -25.62 14.37
CA LYS A 310 15.59 -26.20 13.04
C LYS A 310 16.55 -25.33 12.23
N ARG A 311 16.29 -24.02 12.13
CA ARG A 311 17.15 -23.09 11.37
C ARG A 311 18.57 -23.02 11.92
N LEU A 312 18.74 -22.97 13.24
CA LEU A 312 20.07 -22.96 13.84
C LEU A 312 20.85 -24.26 13.56
N LYS A 313 20.19 -25.43 13.57
CA LYS A 313 20.85 -26.71 13.23
C LYS A 313 21.21 -26.82 11.75
N GLU A 314 20.39 -26.24 10.87
CA GLU A 314 20.61 -26.27 9.42
C GLU A 314 21.68 -25.28 8.97
N ASN A 315 21.63 -24.04 9.48
CA ASN A 315 22.40 -22.91 8.95
C ASN A 315 23.43 -22.33 9.94
N GLY A 316 23.40 -22.72 11.21
CA GLY A 316 24.28 -22.20 12.26
C GLY A 316 23.95 -20.79 12.75
N HIS A 317 23.05 -20.07 12.07
CA HIS A 317 22.62 -18.72 12.42
C HIS A 317 21.18 -18.44 11.95
N MET A 318 20.58 -17.36 12.44
CA MET A 318 19.24 -16.93 12.06
C MET A 318 19.04 -15.41 12.20
N VAL A 319 18.29 -14.80 11.30
CA VAL A 319 17.81 -13.41 11.40
C VAL A 319 16.29 -13.37 11.55
N ILE A 320 15.84 -12.67 12.58
CA ILE A 320 14.42 -12.49 12.91
C ILE A 320 14.09 -11.01 12.85
N VAL A 321 13.09 -10.64 12.07
CA VAL A 321 12.47 -9.32 12.04
C VAL A 321 11.14 -9.38 12.75
N ILE A 322 10.90 -8.45 13.68
CA ILE A 322 9.63 -8.34 14.41
C ILE A 322 9.12 -6.91 14.40
N ALA A 323 7.90 -6.69 13.90
CA ALA A 323 7.24 -5.40 14.00
C ALA A 323 6.80 -5.14 15.46
N GLU A 324 6.85 -3.88 15.91
CA GLU A 324 6.52 -3.52 17.30
C GLU A 324 5.12 -3.95 17.76
N GLY A 325 4.15 -4.06 16.85
CA GLY A 325 2.80 -4.50 17.13
C GLY A 325 2.58 -6.02 17.14
N ALA A 326 3.55 -6.82 16.69
CA ALA A 326 3.42 -8.27 16.66
C ALA A 326 3.43 -8.85 18.10
N GLY A 327 2.64 -9.89 18.37
CA GLY A 327 2.70 -10.63 19.64
C GLY A 327 2.25 -9.86 20.89
N GLN A 328 1.59 -8.70 20.75
CA GLN A 328 1.16 -7.86 21.87
C GLN A 328 0.14 -8.58 22.77
N GLU A 329 -0.66 -9.48 22.20
CA GLU A 329 -1.57 -10.39 22.91
C GLU A 329 -0.81 -11.35 23.85
N LEU A 330 0.31 -11.92 23.40
CA LEU A 330 1.16 -12.83 24.18
C LEU A 330 1.85 -12.11 25.34
N LEU A 331 2.26 -10.86 25.11
CA LEU A 331 2.81 -9.97 26.13
C LEU A 331 1.78 -9.62 27.21
N SER A 332 0.56 -9.28 26.80
CA SER A 332 -0.49 -8.80 27.71
C SER A 332 -0.95 -9.86 28.71
N GLN A 333 -0.83 -11.14 28.36
CA GLN A 333 -1.05 -12.28 29.28
C GLN A 333 0.03 -12.36 30.38
N THR A 334 1.20 -11.77 30.15
CA THR A 334 2.34 -11.82 31.07
C THR A 334 2.48 -10.54 31.91
N ILE A 335 2.14 -9.37 31.35
CA ILE A 335 2.37 -8.06 31.98
C ILE A 335 1.12 -7.18 31.82
N GLN A 336 0.45 -6.85 32.93
CA GLN A 336 -0.64 -5.88 32.97
C GLN A 336 -0.09 -4.45 33.03
N SER A 337 -0.06 -3.75 31.89
CA SER A 337 0.07 -2.29 31.88
C SER A 337 -0.86 -1.65 30.84
N THR A 338 -1.58 -0.60 31.26
CA THR A 338 -2.58 0.13 30.47
C THR A 338 -2.27 1.62 30.47
N GLN A 339 -1.06 1.98 30.03
CA GLN A 339 -0.69 3.38 29.84
C GLN A 339 -1.09 3.87 28.45
N GLN A 340 -1.49 5.14 28.34
CA GLN A 340 -1.83 5.81 27.08
C GLN A 340 -0.93 7.03 26.87
N ASP A 341 -0.68 7.41 25.62
CA ASP A 341 0.00 8.66 25.28
C ASP A 341 -0.94 9.89 25.38
N ALA A 342 -0.39 11.10 25.25
CA ALA A 342 -1.15 12.36 25.29
C ALA A 342 -2.18 12.53 24.16
N SER A 343 -2.17 11.64 23.17
CA SER A 343 -3.14 11.55 22.08
C SER A 343 -4.19 10.45 22.31
N GLY A 344 -4.15 9.74 23.44
CA GLY A 344 -5.08 8.65 23.78
C GLY A 344 -4.69 7.29 23.22
N ASN A 345 -3.51 7.13 22.60
CA ASN A 345 -3.08 5.84 22.04
C ASN A 345 -2.51 4.94 23.15
N LYS A 346 -2.94 3.69 23.24
CA LYS A 346 -2.38 2.68 24.15
C LYS A 346 -0.88 2.47 23.88
N LEU A 347 -0.02 2.66 24.87
CA LEU A 347 1.42 2.40 24.73
C LEU A 347 1.67 0.89 24.56
N LEU A 348 2.44 0.54 23.53
CA LEU A 348 2.86 -0.84 23.29
C LEU A 348 4.01 -1.21 24.22
N GLN A 349 4.06 -2.48 24.60
CA GLN A 349 5.21 -3.03 25.34
C GLN A 349 6.32 -3.40 24.36
N ASP A 350 7.57 -3.41 24.83
CA ASP A 350 8.71 -3.76 23.98
C ASP A 350 8.74 -5.27 23.69
N VAL A 351 8.15 -5.65 22.56
CA VAL A 351 8.14 -7.03 22.08
C VAL A 351 9.52 -7.55 21.76
N GLY A 352 10.45 -6.71 21.30
CA GLY A 352 11.79 -7.12 20.92
C GLY A 352 12.59 -7.59 22.14
N LEU A 353 12.53 -6.83 23.23
CA LEU A 353 13.16 -7.23 24.49
C LEU A 353 12.50 -8.48 25.09
N TRP A 354 11.16 -8.53 25.08
CA TRP A 354 10.41 -9.67 25.61
C TRP A 354 10.71 -10.98 24.87
N ILE A 355 10.65 -10.98 23.54
CA ILE A 355 10.89 -12.18 22.75
C ILE A 355 12.36 -12.62 22.87
N SER A 356 13.30 -11.67 22.93
CA SER A 356 14.72 -11.95 23.19
C SER A 356 14.91 -12.75 24.48
N GLN A 357 14.25 -12.33 25.56
CA GLN A 357 14.35 -13.00 26.86
C GLN A 357 13.73 -14.39 26.80
N ARG A 358 12.56 -14.54 26.17
CA ARG A 358 11.87 -15.83 26.04
C ARG A 358 12.66 -16.84 25.22
N ILE A 359 13.29 -16.41 24.10
CA ILE A 359 14.18 -17.25 23.30
C ILE A 359 15.37 -17.71 24.17
N LYS A 360 16.06 -16.79 24.86
CA LYS A 360 17.18 -17.13 25.76
C LYS A 360 16.78 -18.13 26.85
N ASP A 361 15.64 -17.91 27.49
CA ASP A 361 15.14 -18.78 28.55
C ASP A 361 14.80 -20.19 28.02
N TYR A 362 14.16 -20.29 26.86
CA TYR A 362 13.80 -21.58 26.26
C TYR A 362 15.04 -22.43 25.93
N PHE A 363 16.00 -21.87 25.20
CA PHE A 363 17.17 -22.62 24.75
C PHE A 363 18.15 -22.96 25.88
N SER A 364 18.29 -22.08 26.89
CA SER A 364 19.13 -22.35 28.06
C SER A 364 18.52 -23.39 29.02
N LYS A 365 17.21 -23.30 29.31
CA LYS A 365 16.57 -24.15 30.33
C LYS A 365 16.08 -25.48 29.77
N GLN A 366 15.48 -25.48 28.57
CA GLN A 366 14.80 -26.68 28.04
C GLN A 366 15.70 -27.49 27.11
N LYS A 367 16.47 -26.84 26.22
CA LYS A 367 17.24 -27.51 25.16
C LYS A 367 18.72 -27.67 25.45
N LYS A 368 19.26 -26.95 26.43
CA LYS A 368 20.70 -26.89 26.76
C LYS A 368 21.57 -26.56 25.53
N MET A 369 21.03 -25.74 24.63
CA MET A 369 21.72 -25.26 23.43
C MET A 369 22.19 -23.83 23.69
N THR A 370 23.50 -23.60 23.54
CA THR A 370 24.06 -22.25 23.66
C THR A 370 23.68 -21.44 22.44
N ILE A 371 23.04 -20.28 22.65
CA ILE A 371 22.66 -19.35 21.59
C ILE A 371 23.27 -17.97 21.84
N ASN A 372 23.58 -17.24 20.77
CA ASN A 372 24.16 -15.91 20.83
C ASN A 372 23.22 -14.89 20.19
N LEU A 373 22.31 -14.32 20.98
CA LEU A 373 21.29 -13.39 20.49
C LEU A 373 21.73 -11.93 20.60
N LYS A 374 21.72 -11.22 19.47
CA LYS A 374 21.90 -9.77 19.36
C LYS A 374 20.56 -9.11 19.03
N TYR A 375 20.15 -8.15 19.86
CA TYR A 375 18.93 -7.39 19.67
C TYR A 375 19.26 -5.99 19.14
N ILE A 376 18.61 -5.60 18.04
CA ILE A 376 18.78 -4.29 17.40
C ILE A 376 17.42 -3.59 17.34
N ASP A 377 17.38 -2.37 17.86
CA ASP A 377 16.24 -1.45 17.77
C ASP A 377 16.64 -0.15 17.04
N PRO A 378 16.46 -0.07 15.70
CA PRO A 378 16.77 1.10 14.89
C PRO A 378 15.63 2.15 14.88
N THR A 379 14.59 2.03 15.72
CA THR A 379 13.34 2.82 15.62
C THR A 379 13.57 4.33 15.41
N TYR A 380 14.48 4.96 16.18
CA TYR A 380 14.74 6.39 16.02
C TYR A 380 15.67 6.72 14.85
N MET A 381 16.58 5.81 14.50
CA MET A 381 17.44 5.95 13.33
C MET A 381 16.64 5.93 12.03
N ILE A 382 15.55 5.15 11.99
CA ILE A 382 14.63 5.09 10.84
C ILE A 382 13.85 6.42 10.67
N ARG A 383 13.40 7.03 11.77
CA ARG A 383 12.46 8.17 11.70
C ARG A 383 13.11 9.55 11.61
N ALA A 384 14.34 9.67 12.13
CA ALA A 384 14.97 10.97 12.38
C ALA A 384 15.91 11.42 11.26
N ILE A 385 16.03 10.64 10.20
CA ILE A 385 16.93 10.91 9.06
C ILE A 385 16.27 11.72 7.95
N PRO A 386 17.06 12.34 7.04
CA PRO A 386 16.54 12.91 5.81
C PRO A 386 15.91 11.83 4.90
N SER A 387 14.94 12.22 4.08
CA SER A 387 14.35 11.34 3.06
C SER A 387 15.30 11.03 1.91
N ASN A 388 15.21 9.81 1.37
CA ASN A 388 15.92 9.41 0.17
C ASN A 388 15.36 10.09 -1.09
N ALA A 389 15.97 9.81 -2.25
CA ALA A 389 15.60 10.47 -3.50
C ALA A 389 14.15 10.19 -3.92
N SER A 390 13.67 8.95 -3.77
CA SER A 390 12.29 8.55 -4.11
C SER A 390 11.28 9.32 -3.27
N ASP A 391 11.48 9.35 -1.95
CA ASP A 391 10.59 10.08 -1.04
C ASP A 391 10.68 11.60 -1.22
N ASN A 392 11.85 12.14 -1.59
CA ASN A 392 11.97 13.58 -1.89
C ASN A 392 11.11 13.97 -3.10
N VAL A 393 11.17 13.21 -4.18
CA VAL A 393 10.31 13.43 -5.36
C VAL A 393 8.84 13.34 -4.97
N TYR A 394 8.47 12.33 -4.18
CA TYR A 394 7.09 12.17 -3.74
C TYR A 394 6.62 13.33 -2.84
N CYS A 395 7.45 13.78 -1.89
CA CYS A 395 7.16 14.95 -1.04
C CYS A 395 6.94 16.22 -1.87
N THR A 396 7.75 16.44 -2.92
CA THR A 396 7.59 17.57 -3.83
C THR A 396 6.25 17.52 -4.55
N LEU A 397 5.91 16.38 -5.16
CA LEU A 397 4.65 16.22 -5.89
C LEU A 397 3.43 16.35 -4.97
N LEU A 398 3.53 15.84 -3.74
CA LEU A 398 2.48 15.91 -2.74
C LEU A 398 2.23 17.35 -2.27
N ALA A 399 3.31 18.07 -1.92
CA ALA A 399 3.23 19.47 -1.51
C ALA A 399 2.67 20.37 -2.62
N GLN A 400 3.16 20.21 -3.86
CA GLN A 400 2.67 20.94 -5.02
C GLN A 400 1.20 20.63 -5.32
N SER A 401 0.80 19.36 -5.24
CA SER A 401 -0.60 18.97 -5.46
C SER A 401 -1.54 19.65 -4.48
N VAL A 402 -1.18 19.66 -3.20
CA VAL A 402 -1.97 20.29 -2.14
C VAL A 402 -2.05 21.81 -2.29
N LEU A 403 -0.93 22.50 -2.55
CA LEU A 403 -0.98 23.96 -2.75
C LEU A 403 -1.75 24.34 -4.02
N HIS A 404 -1.67 23.54 -5.10
CA HIS A 404 -2.48 23.75 -6.29
C HIS A 404 -3.98 23.65 -5.98
N GLY A 405 -4.37 22.68 -5.15
CA GLY A 405 -5.75 22.47 -4.75
C GLY A 405 -6.28 23.62 -3.91
N ALA A 406 -5.49 24.05 -2.91
CA ALA A 406 -5.82 25.18 -2.05
C ALA A 406 -5.96 26.49 -2.85
N MET A 407 -5.01 26.82 -3.73
CA MET A 407 -5.12 27.99 -4.61
C MET A 407 -6.36 27.91 -5.52
N ALA A 408 -6.70 26.71 -5.99
CA ALA A 408 -7.87 26.46 -6.81
C ALA A 408 -9.20 26.39 -6.02
N GLY A 409 -9.22 26.68 -4.72
CA GLY A 409 -10.45 26.76 -3.91
C GLY A 409 -10.94 25.42 -3.36
N TYR A 410 -10.22 24.32 -3.56
CA TYR A 410 -10.52 23.06 -2.88
C TYR A 410 -10.15 23.15 -1.40
N THR A 411 -10.94 22.50 -0.55
CA THR A 411 -10.79 22.53 0.91
C THR A 411 -11.38 21.24 1.52
N GLY A 412 -10.99 20.88 2.74
CA GLY A 412 -11.48 19.64 3.36
C GLY A 412 -10.93 18.37 2.70
N PHE A 413 -9.71 18.43 2.18
CA PHE A 413 -9.11 17.35 1.39
C PHE A 413 -7.67 17.06 1.81
N THR A 414 -7.20 15.88 1.41
CA THR A 414 -5.78 15.54 1.32
C THR A 414 -5.38 15.31 -0.13
N SER A 415 -4.09 15.30 -0.42
CA SER A 415 -3.58 14.69 -1.65
C SER A 415 -2.85 13.37 -1.38
N GLY A 416 -2.76 12.53 -2.39
CA GLY A 416 -2.07 11.25 -2.35
C GLY A 416 -1.99 10.60 -3.73
N LEU A 417 -1.12 9.59 -3.86
CA LEU A 417 -0.98 8.80 -5.08
C LEU A 417 -2.07 7.72 -5.14
N VAL A 418 -2.85 7.66 -6.22
CA VAL A 418 -3.80 6.58 -6.49
C VAL A 418 -3.50 6.04 -7.88
N ASN A 419 -3.16 4.75 -7.97
CA ASN A 419 -2.74 4.09 -9.21
C ASN A 419 -1.70 4.92 -10.01
N GLY A 420 -0.70 5.45 -9.31
CA GLY A 420 0.40 6.22 -9.91
C GLY A 420 0.06 7.65 -10.32
N ARG A 421 -1.12 8.18 -9.95
CA ARG A 421 -1.52 9.58 -10.23
C ARG A 421 -1.84 10.33 -8.94
N GLN A 422 -1.42 11.59 -8.84
CA GLN A 422 -1.78 12.44 -7.71
C GLN A 422 -3.26 12.80 -7.79
N THR A 423 -3.97 12.67 -6.66
CA THR A 423 -5.41 12.93 -6.56
C THR A 423 -5.73 13.83 -5.37
N TYR A 424 -6.95 14.37 -5.38
CA TYR A 424 -7.58 14.98 -4.22
C TYR A 424 -8.54 13.96 -3.61
N ILE A 425 -8.36 13.69 -2.32
CA ILE A 425 -9.10 12.67 -1.58
C ILE A 425 -9.79 13.35 -0.38
N PRO A 426 -11.10 13.15 -0.19
CA PRO A 426 -11.83 13.71 0.95
C PRO A 426 -11.29 13.16 2.28
N PHE A 427 -11.33 13.98 3.34
CA PHE A 427 -10.86 13.54 4.66
C PHE A 427 -11.53 12.26 5.16
N TYR A 428 -12.84 12.10 4.94
CA TYR A 428 -13.58 10.95 5.44
C TYR A 428 -13.01 9.62 4.92
N ARG A 429 -12.48 9.57 3.69
CA ARG A 429 -11.88 8.35 3.11
C ARG A 429 -10.54 8.00 3.74
N ILE A 430 -9.79 9.01 4.18
CA ILE A 430 -8.47 8.84 4.78
C ILE A 430 -8.54 8.39 6.24
N ILE A 431 -9.59 8.81 6.95
CA ILE A 431 -9.76 8.54 8.38
C ILE A 431 -10.70 7.35 8.66
N GLU A 432 -11.25 6.73 7.62
CA GLU A 432 -12.24 5.64 7.73
C GLU A 432 -11.63 4.37 8.32
N LYS A 433 -10.46 3.97 7.84
CA LYS A 433 -9.75 2.76 8.27
C LYS A 433 -8.25 2.91 8.09
N GLN A 434 -7.49 1.97 8.64
CA GLN A 434 -6.07 1.82 8.36
C GLN A 434 -5.86 0.59 7.48
N ASN A 435 -4.98 0.70 6.48
CA ASN A 435 -4.55 -0.43 5.68
C ASN A 435 -3.68 -1.38 6.52
N LYS A 436 -3.87 -2.67 6.27
CA LYS A 436 -3.12 -3.76 6.90
C LYS A 436 -2.55 -4.66 5.81
N VAL A 437 -1.47 -5.37 6.12
CA VAL A 437 -0.95 -6.44 5.28
C VAL A 437 -2.03 -7.51 5.16
N VAL A 438 -2.43 -7.80 3.93
CA VAL A 438 -3.35 -8.90 3.63
C VAL A 438 -2.53 -10.19 3.53
N ILE A 439 -2.53 -10.97 4.61
CA ILE A 439 -1.75 -12.21 4.74
C ILE A 439 -2.20 -13.33 3.78
N THR A 440 -3.36 -13.17 3.14
CA THR A 440 -3.85 -14.08 2.08
C THR A 440 -3.46 -13.63 0.67
N ASP A 441 -2.84 -12.45 0.51
CA ASP A 441 -2.42 -11.93 -0.79
C ASP A 441 -1.03 -12.42 -1.22
N ARG A 442 -0.77 -12.32 -2.53
CA ARG A 442 0.47 -12.70 -3.22
C ARG A 442 1.70 -12.01 -2.63
N MET A 443 1.58 -10.80 -2.09
CA MET A 443 2.72 -10.12 -1.47
C MET A 443 3.23 -10.84 -0.21
N TRP A 444 2.33 -11.27 0.68
CA TRP A 444 2.72 -12.06 1.85
C TRP A 444 3.22 -13.44 1.45
N ALA A 445 2.57 -14.09 0.47
CA ALA A 445 3.04 -15.38 -0.06
C ALA A 445 4.47 -15.29 -0.61
N ARG A 446 4.84 -14.20 -1.31
CA ARG A 446 6.21 -13.96 -1.77
C ARG A 446 7.19 -13.83 -0.61
N LEU A 447 6.80 -13.19 0.49
CA LEU A 447 7.63 -13.12 1.69
C LEU A 447 7.86 -14.51 2.28
N LEU A 448 6.81 -15.30 2.45
CA LEU A 448 6.92 -16.67 2.99
C LEU A 448 7.81 -17.54 2.09
N SER A 449 7.68 -17.43 0.77
CA SER A 449 8.55 -18.12 -0.19
C SER A 449 10.00 -17.62 -0.16
N SER A 450 10.24 -16.34 0.11
CA SER A 450 11.59 -15.79 0.19
C SER A 450 12.32 -16.20 1.47
N THR A 451 11.59 -16.27 2.59
CA THR A 451 12.13 -16.61 3.92
C THR A 451 12.16 -18.12 4.17
N ASN A 452 11.34 -18.89 3.45
CA ASN A 452 11.01 -20.28 3.75
C ASN A 452 10.44 -20.47 5.17
N GLN A 453 9.88 -19.42 5.77
CA GLN A 453 9.20 -19.51 7.05
C GLN A 453 7.83 -20.17 6.89
N PRO A 454 7.37 -20.99 7.86
CA PRO A 454 6.01 -21.49 7.86
C PRO A 454 5.01 -20.36 8.17
N SER A 455 3.73 -20.56 7.80
CA SER A 455 2.66 -19.83 8.48
C SER A 455 2.56 -20.38 9.91
N PHE A 456 2.84 -19.58 10.92
CA PHE A 456 2.71 -19.98 12.34
C PHE A 456 1.25 -20.09 12.82
N TRP A 457 0.31 -20.25 11.89
CA TRP A 457 -1.11 -20.39 12.18
C TRP A 457 -1.37 -21.72 12.85
N SER A 458 -2.18 -21.71 13.91
CA SER A 458 -2.75 -22.94 14.42
C SER A 458 -3.91 -23.40 13.54
N ALA A 459 -4.27 -24.69 13.62
CA ALA A 459 -5.45 -25.22 12.93
C ALA A 459 -6.76 -24.51 13.34
N LYS A 460 -6.81 -23.88 14.53
CA LYS A 460 -7.96 -23.10 14.99
C LYS A 460 -8.06 -21.75 14.29
N ASP A 461 -6.93 -21.06 14.10
CA ASP A 461 -6.86 -19.74 13.45
C ASP A 461 -7.31 -19.84 11.98
N CYS A 462 -6.93 -20.93 11.29
CA CYS A 462 -7.38 -21.24 9.93
C CYS A 462 -8.91 -21.39 9.80
N ILE A 463 -9.60 -21.77 10.88
CA ILE A 463 -11.05 -22.01 10.89
C ILE A 463 -11.81 -20.72 11.24
N GLU A 464 -11.27 -19.88 12.11
CA GLU A 464 -11.85 -18.58 12.46
C GLU A 464 -11.76 -17.58 11.30
N ASP A 465 -10.61 -17.51 10.62
CA ASP A 465 -10.42 -16.60 9.47
C ASP A 465 -11.34 -16.96 8.29
N LYS A 466 -11.51 -18.26 8.00
CA LYS A 466 -12.49 -18.72 7.00
C LYS A 466 -13.93 -18.33 7.34
N LYS A 467 -14.28 -18.20 8.63
CA LYS A 467 -15.62 -17.74 9.03
C LYS A 467 -15.78 -16.23 8.84
N GLU A 468 -14.73 -15.45 9.09
CA GLU A 468 -14.72 -14.00 8.84
C GLU A 468 -14.77 -13.67 7.34
N ASP A 469 -14.03 -14.40 6.50
CA ASP A 469 -14.08 -14.22 5.05
C ASP A 469 -15.46 -14.54 4.47
N ILE A 470 -16.10 -15.62 4.96
CA ILE A 470 -17.49 -15.95 4.58
C ILE A 470 -18.48 -14.87 5.05
N ALA A 471 -18.21 -14.20 6.18
CA ALA A 471 -19.04 -13.11 6.66
C ALA A 471 -18.87 -11.83 5.83
N LYS A 472 -17.64 -11.48 5.44
CA LYS A 472 -17.33 -10.31 4.59
C LYS A 472 -17.90 -10.45 3.18
N VAL A 473 -17.81 -11.65 2.59
CA VAL A 473 -18.43 -11.91 1.28
C VAL A 473 -19.95 -11.78 1.34
N LYS A 474 -20.58 -12.16 2.46
CA LYS A 474 -22.01 -11.96 2.67
C LYS A 474 -22.41 -10.49 2.89
N GLU A 475 -21.55 -9.69 3.53
CA GLU A 475 -21.78 -8.25 3.68
C GLU A 475 -21.56 -7.46 2.37
N GLU A 476 -20.67 -7.92 1.48
CA GLU A 476 -20.46 -7.31 0.16
C GLU A 476 -21.54 -7.68 -0.88
N GLU A 477 -22.34 -8.74 -0.65
CA GLU A 477 -23.38 -9.23 -1.56
C GLU A 477 -24.82 -8.72 -1.26
N GLU A 478 -25.06 -8.00 -0.16
CA GLU A 478 -26.38 -7.39 0.11
C GLU A 478 -26.41 -5.88 -0.22
N PRO A 479 -27.05 -5.45 -1.33
CA PRO A 479 -27.51 -4.07 -1.44
C PRO A 479 -28.82 -3.90 -0.65
N GLU A 480 -28.88 -2.86 0.17
CA GLU A 480 -30.08 -2.42 0.88
C GLU A 480 -31.28 -2.24 -0.07
N ASN A 481 -32.21 -3.19 -0.05
CA ASN A 481 -33.57 -2.99 -0.55
C ASN A 481 -34.55 -3.19 0.60
N ARG A 482 -34.83 -2.11 1.34
CA ARG A 482 -36.04 -2.02 2.17
C ARG A 482 -37.13 -1.36 1.34
N LEU A 483 -38.16 -2.12 0.97
CA LEU A 483 -39.57 -1.70 0.88
C LEU A 483 -40.49 -2.91 0.56
N MET A 484 -41.32 -3.26 1.55
CA MET A 484 -42.74 -3.70 1.50
C MET A 484 -43.22 -4.75 0.48
N ASP A 485 -43.51 -5.95 1.02
CA ASP A 485 -44.83 -6.60 1.09
C ASP A 485 -45.16 -7.86 0.24
N ASN A 486 -45.61 -8.87 1.00
CA ASN A 486 -46.50 -10.01 0.72
C ASN A 486 -46.27 -11.04 -0.41
N GLY A 487 -46.10 -12.30 0.00
CA GLY A 487 -46.41 -13.47 -0.83
C GLY A 487 -45.80 -14.79 -0.33
N ASN A 488 -46.58 -15.61 0.38
CA ASN A 488 -46.30 -17.02 0.67
C ASN A 488 -46.04 -17.83 -0.62
N CYS A 489 -45.00 -18.68 -0.66
CA CYS A 489 -45.17 -20.11 -1.03
C CYS A 489 -43.89 -20.94 -0.76
N ALA A 490 -44.12 -22.19 -0.40
CA ALA A 490 -43.15 -23.18 0.08
C ALA A 490 -42.18 -23.70 -1.00
N SER A 491 -40.88 -23.81 -0.66
CA SER A 491 -39.93 -24.70 -1.37
C SER A 491 -38.63 -25.03 -0.60
N ASP A 492 -38.59 -24.93 0.73
CA ASP A 492 -37.35 -25.11 1.53
C ASP A 492 -37.08 -26.53 2.10
N ILE A 493 -37.57 -27.59 1.44
CA ILE A 493 -37.42 -28.97 1.98
C ILE A 493 -36.66 -29.95 1.05
N VAL A 494 -36.25 -29.58 -0.16
CA VAL A 494 -35.56 -30.53 -1.07
C VAL A 494 -34.02 -30.43 -1.05
N ALA A 495 -33.42 -29.38 -0.50
CA ALA A 495 -31.96 -29.16 -0.57
C ALA A 495 -31.12 -29.84 0.52
N LYS A 496 -31.69 -30.72 1.37
CA LYS A 496 -30.99 -31.35 2.51
C LYS A 496 -30.64 -32.83 2.34
N LYS A 497 -30.82 -33.40 1.14
CA LYS A 497 -30.58 -34.84 0.90
C LYS A 497 -29.51 -35.18 -0.14
N GLU A 498 -28.93 -34.21 -0.85
CA GLU A 498 -27.91 -34.48 -1.89
C GLU A 498 -26.45 -34.25 -1.46
N ILE A 499 -26.19 -33.86 -0.21
CA ILE A 499 -24.82 -33.57 0.26
C ILE A 499 -24.13 -34.79 0.89
N ASN A 500 -24.88 -35.82 1.31
CA ASN A 500 -24.30 -37.00 1.98
C ASN A 500 -24.01 -38.20 1.07
N ASP A 501 -24.49 -38.20 -0.19
CA ASP A 501 -24.27 -39.32 -1.13
C ASP A 501 -23.07 -39.13 -2.08
N ILE A 502 -22.34 -38.00 -1.99
CA ILE A 502 -21.18 -37.71 -2.86
C ILE A 502 -19.84 -38.09 -2.19
N MET A 503 -19.83 -38.51 -0.93
CA MET A 503 -18.59 -38.83 -0.18
C MET A 503 -18.23 -40.33 -0.10
N SER A 504 -18.92 -41.20 -0.85
CA SER A 504 -18.60 -42.63 -0.85
C SER A 504 -18.77 -43.25 -2.23
N GLN A 505 -17.85 -42.96 -3.14
CA GLN A 505 -17.34 -43.91 -4.16
C GLN A 505 -16.28 -43.26 -5.05
N ASP A 506 -15.04 -43.63 -4.75
CA ASP A 506 -13.92 -43.99 -5.62
C ASP A 506 -13.51 -43.15 -6.87
N GLY A 507 -12.18 -43.02 -7.00
CA GLY A 507 -11.52 -42.95 -8.31
C GLY A 507 -10.87 -41.62 -8.68
N GLY A 508 -9.69 -41.35 -8.10
CA GLY A 508 -8.64 -40.42 -8.54
C GLY A 508 -8.94 -39.42 -9.69
N LYS A 509 -9.04 -38.13 -9.36
CA LYS A 509 -8.80 -37.02 -10.29
C LYS A 509 -7.84 -36.00 -9.67
N ARG A 510 -6.65 -35.92 -10.27
CA ARG A 510 -5.68 -34.83 -10.06
C ARG A 510 -6.37 -33.49 -10.29
N MET A 511 -6.18 -32.57 -9.34
CA MET A 511 -6.63 -31.19 -9.39
C MET A 511 -5.95 -30.47 -10.56
N GLY A 512 -6.69 -30.24 -11.64
CA GLY A 512 -6.21 -29.54 -12.82
C GLY A 512 -6.23 -28.03 -12.60
N LEU A 513 -5.05 -27.41 -12.63
CA LEU A 513 -4.89 -25.98 -12.89
C LEU A 513 -5.56 -25.64 -14.24
N ASN A 514 -6.48 -24.68 -14.25
CA ASN A 514 -7.12 -24.17 -15.47
C ASN A 514 -6.11 -23.43 -16.37
N PHE A 515 -5.31 -24.17 -17.15
CA PHE A 515 -4.57 -23.66 -18.31
C PHE A 515 -5.52 -23.54 -19.50
N LYS A 516 -6.39 -22.54 -19.51
CA LYS A 516 -7.38 -22.36 -20.60
C LYS A 516 -6.81 -21.74 -21.90
N ARG A 517 -5.49 -21.60 -22.05
CA ARG A 517 -4.88 -20.81 -23.15
C ARG A 517 -3.60 -21.38 -23.78
N VAL A 518 -3.04 -22.46 -23.23
CA VAL A 518 -1.97 -23.22 -23.88
C VAL A 518 -2.61 -24.43 -24.53
N THR A 519 -2.54 -24.53 -25.85
CA THR A 519 -3.20 -25.61 -26.59
C THR A 519 -2.39 -26.90 -26.56
N PHE A 520 -1.07 -26.79 -26.70
CA PHE A 520 -0.14 -27.92 -26.66
C PHE A 520 1.29 -27.52 -26.31
N ILE A 521 2.05 -28.48 -25.81
CA ILE A 521 3.49 -28.39 -25.53
C ILE A 521 4.17 -29.59 -26.18
N LEU A 522 5.22 -29.32 -26.96
CA LEU A 522 6.05 -30.33 -27.61
C LEU A 522 7.51 -30.13 -27.21
N MET A 523 8.20 -31.22 -26.91
CA MET A 523 9.64 -31.28 -26.73
C MET A 523 10.24 -32.21 -27.78
N VAL A 524 11.15 -31.69 -28.60
CA VAL A 524 11.60 -32.38 -29.81
C VAL A 524 13.12 -32.31 -29.91
N ASN A 525 13.77 -33.40 -30.33
CA ASN A 525 15.21 -33.39 -30.56
C ASN A 525 15.59 -32.74 -31.91
N LYS A 526 16.89 -32.53 -32.13
CA LYS A 526 17.42 -32.00 -33.41
C LYS A 526 17.05 -32.83 -34.64
N GLN A 527 16.73 -34.12 -34.48
CA GLN A 527 16.30 -35.00 -35.58
C GLN A 527 14.79 -34.89 -35.89
N GLY A 528 14.03 -34.07 -35.15
CA GLY A 528 12.60 -33.93 -35.33
C GLY A 528 11.77 -35.04 -34.67
N GLN A 529 12.36 -35.83 -33.78
CA GLN A 529 11.66 -36.83 -33.00
C GLN A 529 11.14 -36.22 -31.70
N THR A 530 9.85 -36.39 -31.45
CA THR A 530 9.18 -35.88 -30.26
C THR A 530 9.46 -36.77 -29.05
N ARG A 531 9.95 -36.13 -27.98
CA ARG A 531 10.28 -36.73 -26.70
C ARG A 531 9.16 -36.58 -25.68
N LEU A 532 8.40 -35.47 -25.79
CA LEU A 532 7.24 -35.21 -24.97
C LEU A 532 6.22 -34.45 -25.80
N ALA A 533 4.95 -34.88 -25.73
CA ALA A 533 3.83 -34.19 -26.35
C ALA A 533 2.67 -34.16 -25.37
N GLN A 534 2.22 -32.97 -25.03
CA GLN A 534 1.06 -32.74 -24.18
C GLN A 534 0.08 -31.83 -24.90
N TYR A 535 -1.17 -32.26 -25.01
CA TYR A 535 -2.26 -31.51 -25.63
C TYR A 535 -3.32 -31.22 -24.58
N TYR A 536 -3.83 -30.00 -24.56
CA TYR A 536 -4.86 -29.53 -23.63
C TYR A 536 -6.20 -29.32 -24.32
N GLU A 537 -6.21 -29.21 -25.64
CA GLU A 537 -7.42 -29.28 -26.46
C GLU A 537 -7.64 -30.68 -27.05
N TRP A 538 -8.91 -31.00 -27.29
CA TRP A 538 -9.26 -32.24 -27.95
C TRP A 538 -8.94 -32.13 -29.45
N LEU A 539 -8.07 -33.02 -29.93
CA LEU A 539 -7.65 -33.18 -31.32
C LEU A 539 -7.60 -34.67 -31.60
N THR A 540 -8.03 -35.09 -32.78
CA THR A 540 -7.92 -36.49 -33.20
C THR A 540 -6.45 -36.91 -33.37
N LEU A 541 -6.19 -38.22 -33.33
CA LEU A 541 -4.82 -38.74 -33.42
C LEU A 541 -4.16 -38.44 -34.78
N GLU A 542 -4.95 -38.38 -35.85
CA GLU A 542 -4.50 -37.99 -37.19
C GLU A 542 -4.13 -36.50 -37.25
N GLU A 543 -4.98 -35.63 -36.69
CA GLU A 543 -4.73 -34.19 -36.62
C GLU A 543 -3.49 -33.87 -35.80
N ARG A 544 -3.28 -34.55 -34.66
CA ARG A 544 -2.07 -34.39 -33.84
C ARG A 544 -0.81 -34.72 -34.62
N ARG A 545 -0.79 -35.85 -35.32
CA ARG A 545 0.36 -36.28 -36.14
C ARG A 545 0.64 -35.31 -37.29
N ALA A 546 -0.39 -34.84 -37.97
CA ALA A 546 -0.25 -33.86 -39.04
C ALA A 546 0.28 -32.52 -38.51
N LEU A 547 -0.32 -31.99 -37.44
CA LEU A 547 0.05 -30.73 -36.80
C LEU A 547 1.50 -30.78 -36.28
N GLU A 548 1.84 -31.83 -35.53
CA GLU A 548 3.19 -32.03 -34.98
C GLU A 548 4.22 -32.09 -36.11
N GLY A 549 3.99 -32.91 -37.14
CA GLY A 549 4.92 -33.02 -38.28
C GLY A 549 5.10 -31.71 -39.06
N GLU A 550 4.06 -30.89 -39.21
CA GLU A 550 4.14 -29.58 -39.85
C GLU A 550 4.91 -28.56 -39.00
N ILE A 551 4.57 -28.46 -37.71
CA ILE A 551 5.16 -27.50 -36.78
C ILE A 551 6.64 -27.80 -36.55
N VAL A 552 6.98 -29.07 -36.33
CA VAL A 552 8.35 -29.51 -36.09
C VAL A 552 9.24 -29.21 -37.30
N ARG A 553 8.77 -29.53 -38.51
CA ARG A 553 9.50 -29.19 -39.75
C ARG A 553 9.69 -27.68 -39.91
N LYS A 554 8.66 -26.88 -39.63
CA LYS A 554 8.76 -25.41 -39.71
C LYS A 554 9.75 -24.83 -38.69
N CYS A 555 9.78 -25.34 -37.46
CA CYS A 555 10.65 -24.79 -36.42
C CYS A 555 12.11 -25.23 -36.57
N LEU A 556 12.36 -26.48 -36.98
CA LEU A 556 13.72 -27.01 -37.19
C LEU A 556 14.41 -26.44 -38.44
N ALA A 557 13.66 -26.02 -39.45
CA ALA A 557 14.21 -25.41 -40.66
C ALA A 557 14.68 -23.96 -40.46
N ARG A 558 14.42 -23.35 -39.29
CA ARG A 558 14.71 -21.94 -39.01
C ARG A 558 16.12 -21.74 -38.47
N THR A 559 16.72 -20.60 -38.80
CA THR A 559 18.07 -20.22 -38.36
C THR A 559 18.04 -19.39 -37.08
N GLU A 560 19.18 -19.27 -36.40
CA GLU A 560 19.31 -18.51 -35.13
C GLU A 560 19.08 -16.99 -35.30
N GLN A 561 19.04 -16.48 -36.53
CA GLN A 561 18.75 -15.08 -36.84
C GLN A 561 17.25 -14.79 -36.95
N GLN A 562 16.40 -15.81 -36.93
CA GLN A 562 14.94 -15.68 -37.05
C GLN A 562 14.29 -15.68 -35.66
N CYS A 563 13.19 -14.94 -35.51
CA CYS A 563 12.50 -14.86 -34.22
C CYS A 563 11.90 -16.22 -33.80
N SER A 564 11.76 -16.38 -32.48
CA SER A 564 11.18 -17.55 -31.79
C SER A 564 9.67 -17.72 -31.96
N PHE A 565 9.03 -16.94 -32.83
CA PHE A 565 7.58 -16.90 -33.00
C PHE A 565 7.21 -17.34 -34.42
N VAL A 566 6.25 -18.26 -34.53
CA VAL A 566 5.78 -18.82 -35.79
C VAL A 566 4.27 -18.92 -35.78
N GLU A 567 3.61 -18.28 -36.73
CA GLU A 567 2.17 -18.47 -36.94
C GLU A 567 1.92 -19.70 -37.82
N HIS A 568 1.01 -20.56 -37.39
CA HIS A 568 0.62 -21.74 -38.14
C HIS A 568 -0.84 -22.11 -37.86
N ARG A 569 -1.68 -22.08 -38.90
CA ARG A 569 -3.14 -22.27 -38.81
C ARG A 569 -3.72 -21.23 -37.85
N ASN A 570 -4.45 -21.67 -36.82
CA ASN A 570 -5.07 -20.81 -35.82
C ASN A 570 -4.18 -20.63 -34.57
N TYR A 571 -2.93 -21.09 -34.60
CA TYR A 571 -2.03 -21.06 -33.46
C TYR A 571 -0.86 -20.11 -33.67
N LYS A 572 -0.49 -19.41 -32.61
CA LYS A 572 0.84 -18.83 -32.44
C LYS A 572 1.72 -19.86 -31.75
N ILE A 573 2.86 -20.15 -32.36
CA ILE A 573 3.84 -21.10 -31.82
C ILE A 573 5.03 -20.31 -31.34
N VAL A 574 5.31 -20.44 -30.05
CA VAL A 574 6.52 -19.90 -29.44
C VAL A 574 7.48 -21.06 -29.22
N TYR A 575 8.70 -20.94 -29.72
CA TYR A 575 9.70 -21.99 -29.60
C TYR A 575 11.07 -21.48 -29.18
N ARG A 576 11.78 -22.29 -28.40
CA ARG A 576 13.17 -22.02 -28.01
C ARG A 576 13.97 -23.30 -27.93
N ARG A 577 15.23 -23.19 -28.34
CA ARG A 577 16.19 -24.30 -28.27
C ARG A 577 17.03 -24.18 -27.02
N TYR A 578 17.12 -25.27 -26.26
CA TYR A 578 18.08 -25.47 -25.18
C TYR A 578 18.94 -26.66 -25.56
N ALA A 579 20.26 -26.46 -25.67
CA ALA A 579 21.24 -27.43 -26.18
C ALA A 579 20.77 -28.29 -27.39
N SER A 580 20.29 -29.52 -27.16
CA SER A 580 19.87 -30.49 -28.19
C SER A 580 18.35 -30.67 -28.31
N LEU A 581 17.55 -29.98 -27.48
CA LEU A 581 16.09 -30.05 -27.50
C LEU A 581 15.47 -28.70 -27.88
N PHE A 582 14.36 -28.79 -28.60
CA PHE A 582 13.47 -27.69 -28.92
C PHE A 582 12.20 -27.84 -28.08
N PHE A 583 11.81 -26.74 -27.43
CA PHE A 583 10.54 -26.63 -26.73
C PHE A 583 9.63 -25.76 -27.58
N LEU A 584 8.48 -26.29 -27.97
CA LEU A 584 7.50 -25.62 -28.81
C LEU A 584 6.18 -25.58 -28.04
N VAL A 585 5.62 -24.38 -27.89
CA VAL A 585 4.35 -24.16 -27.19
C VAL A 585 3.39 -23.50 -28.16
N GLY A 586 2.24 -24.15 -28.38
CA GLY A 586 1.13 -23.60 -29.16
C GLY A 586 0.16 -22.88 -28.24
N VAL A 587 -0.17 -21.65 -28.60
CA VAL A 587 -1.12 -20.79 -27.89
C VAL A 587 -2.09 -20.12 -28.86
N ASP A 588 -3.20 -19.63 -28.32
CA ASP A 588 -4.17 -18.83 -29.06
C ASP A 588 -3.59 -17.47 -29.47
N ASN A 589 -4.19 -16.83 -30.47
CA ASN A 589 -3.69 -15.57 -31.03
C ASN A 589 -3.71 -14.38 -30.06
N ASP A 590 -4.48 -14.45 -28.98
CA ASP A 590 -4.63 -13.38 -27.98
C ASP A 590 -3.54 -13.39 -26.89
N GLU A 591 -2.66 -14.39 -26.88
CA GLU A 591 -1.60 -14.53 -25.87
C GLU A 591 -0.33 -13.73 -26.23
N ASN A 592 0.34 -13.22 -25.19
CA ASN A 592 1.59 -12.48 -25.32
C ASN A 592 2.77 -13.45 -25.49
N GLU A 593 3.47 -13.35 -26.62
CA GLU A 593 4.53 -14.28 -27.00
C GLU A 593 5.75 -14.23 -26.06
N LEU A 594 6.03 -13.09 -25.44
CA LEU A 594 7.11 -12.94 -24.46
C LEU A 594 6.79 -13.66 -23.14
N ALA A 595 5.52 -13.64 -22.71
CA ALA A 595 5.10 -14.38 -21.52
C ALA A 595 5.24 -15.90 -21.73
N ILE A 596 4.97 -16.39 -22.95
CA ILE A 596 5.17 -17.80 -23.29
C ILE A 596 6.65 -18.16 -23.37
N LEU A 597 7.51 -17.24 -23.81
CA LEU A 597 8.97 -17.48 -23.82
C LEU A 597 9.53 -17.63 -22.40
N GLU A 598 9.05 -16.81 -21.45
CA GLU A 598 9.36 -16.93 -20.03
C GLU A 598 8.79 -18.23 -19.44
N PHE A 599 7.57 -18.61 -19.83
CA PHE A 599 7.00 -19.91 -19.44
C PHE A 599 7.86 -21.09 -19.92
N ILE A 600 8.36 -21.06 -21.16
CA ILE A 600 9.29 -22.09 -21.67
C ILE A 600 10.57 -22.11 -20.84
N HIS A 601 11.09 -20.94 -20.45
CA HIS A 601 12.28 -20.86 -19.60
C HIS A 601 12.04 -21.52 -18.23
N LEU A 602 10.95 -21.17 -17.56
CA LEU A 602 10.55 -21.76 -16.28
C LEU A 602 10.33 -23.28 -16.39
N LEU A 603 9.72 -23.74 -17.48
CA LEU A 603 9.52 -25.17 -17.73
C LEU A 603 10.86 -25.90 -17.82
N VAL A 604 11.83 -25.33 -18.54
CA VAL A 604 13.17 -25.90 -18.70
C VAL A 604 13.92 -25.94 -17.36
N GLU A 605 13.91 -24.84 -16.58
CA GLU A 605 14.53 -24.80 -15.25
C GLU A 605 13.91 -25.82 -14.30
N THR A 606 12.60 -25.98 -14.34
CA THR A 606 11.87 -26.95 -13.51
C THR A 606 12.24 -28.38 -13.90
N MET A 607 12.27 -28.68 -15.21
CA MET A 607 12.68 -29.99 -15.69
C MET A 607 14.14 -30.28 -15.36
N ASP A 608 15.03 -29.29 -15.47
CA ASP A 608 16.44 -29.48 -15.12
C ASP A 608 16.61 -29.82 -13.63
N ARG A 609 15.94 -29.07 -12.76
CA ARG A 609 15.99 -29.28 -11.30
C ARG A 609 15.50 -30.66 -10.86
N HIS A 610 14.52 -31.24 -11.57
CA HIS A 610 13.91 -32.51 -11.18
C HIS A 610 14.36 -33.73 -11.99
N LEU A 611 14.87 -33.53 -13.21
CA LEU A 611 15.20 -34.60 -14.15
C LEU A 611 16.67 -34.56 -14.63
N ALA A 612 17.47 -33.56 -14.23
CA ALA A 612 18.88 -33.39 -14.60
C ALA A 612 19.12 -33.59 -16.10
N MET A 613 18.40 -32.82 -16.94
CA MET A 613 18.36 -33.06 -18.38
C MET A 613 19.46 -32.34 -19.17
N TRP A 614 20.32 -31.56 -18.53
CA TRP A 614 21.32 -30.71 -19.18
C TRP A 614 22.75 -30.92 -18.69
#